data_AF-A0A7C7TEV9-F1
#
_entry.id   AF-A0A7C7TEV9-F1
#
_cell.length_a   1.000
_cell.length_b   1.000
_cell.length_c   1.000
_cell.angle_alpha   90.00
_cell.angle_beta   90.00
_cell.angle_gamma   90.00
#
_symmetry.space_group_name_H-M   'P 1'
#
loop_
_entity.id
_entity.type
_entity.pdbx_description
1 polymer ?
#
loop_
_entity_poly.entity_id
_entity_poly.type
_entity_poly.pdbx_seq_one_letter_code
_entity_poly.pdbx_strand_id
1 'polypeptide(L)' 'KISGGREVNLKDDGQKLLLSGANGIISAGYLTMGGNTVKKDTKMINEINLET' A
#
# COMPACT_ATOMS: atom_id res chain seq x y z
N LYS A 1 3.87 0.77 -9.30
CA LYS A 1 4.26 0.28 -7.95
C LYS A 1 4.14 1.43 -6.95
N ILE A 2 3.71 1.17 -5.71
CA ILE A 2 3.51 2.16 -4.65
C ILE A 2 4.56 1.92 -3.57
N SER A 3 5.23 2.97 -3.09
CA SER A 3 6.26 2.87 -2.05
C SER A 3 5.70 2.92 -0.62
N GLY A 4 6.47 2.38 0.35
CA GLY A 4 6.26 2.64 1.78
C GLY A 4 6.49 4.12 2.12
N GLY A 5 5.88 4.63 3.18
CA GLY A 5 5.87 6.06 3.51
C GLY A 5 4.67 6.83 2.94
N ARG A 6 3.81 6.17 2.14
CA ARG A 6 2.63 6.79 1.52
C ARG A 6 1.60 7.21 2.57
N GLU A 7 1.48 6.44 3.64
CA GLU A 7 0.55 6.66 4.75
C GLU A 7 0.89 7.90 5.61
N VAL A 8 2.10 8.45 5.48
CA VAL A 8 2.50 9.70 6.16
C VAL A 8 1.83 10.91 5.52
N ASN A 9 1.63 10.90 4.20
CA ASN A 9 1.13 12.06 3.44
C ASN A 9 -0.24 11.84 2.80
N LEU A 10 -0.67 10.59 2.65
CA LEU A 10 -1.99 10.24 2.15
C LEU A 10 -2.79 9.67 3.32
N LYS A 11 -4.08 10.03 3.42
CA LYS A 11 -5.05 9.30 4.24
C LYS A 11 -5.30 7.93 3.57
N ASP A 12 -4.30 7.07 3.61
CA ASP A 12 -4.28 5.67 3.16
C ASP A 12 -5.00 5.38 1.83
N ASP A 13 -4.82 6.23 0.80
CA ASP A 13 -5.39 6.07 -0.55
C ASP A 13 -4.74 4.92 -1.36
N GLY A 14 -4.11 3.94 -0.71
CA GLY A 14 -3.41 2.83 -1.36
C GLY A 14 -4.32 2.03 -2.29
N GLN A 15 -5.57 1.80 -1.89
CA GLN A 15 -6.57 1.10 -2.71
C GLN A 15 -6.85 1.84 -4.03
N LYS A 16 -7.04 3.15 -3.95
CA LYS A 16 -7.32 3.98 -5.13
C LYS A 16 -6.15 3.96 -6.11
N LEU A 17 -4.91 4.03 -5.59
CA LEU A 17 -3.71 3.95 -6.42
C LEU A 17 -3.57 2.59 -7.12
N LEU A 18 -3.88 1.50 -6.41
CA LEU A 18 -3.88 0.14 -7.00
C LEU A 18 -4.94 0.02 -8.11
N LEU A 19 -6.17 0.48 -7.85
CA LEU A 19 -7.25 0.48 -8.84
C LEU A 19 -6.99 1.42 -10.02
N SER A 20 -6.16 2.46 -9.84
CA SER A 20 -5.78 3.40 -10.91
C SER A 20 -4.64 2.88 -11.80
N GLY A 21 -4.22 1.63 -11.62
CA GLY A 21 -3.23 0.97 -12.48
C GLY A 21 -1.91 0.63 -11.81
N ALA A 22 -1.73 0.95 -10.51
CA ALA A 22 -0.58 0.43 -9.78
C ALA A 22 -0.74 -1.07 -9.49
N ASN A 23 0.27 -1.86 -9.80
CA ASN A 23 0.24 -3.32 -9.75
C ASN A 23 1.23 -3.92 -8.73
N GLY A 24 1.64 -3.15 -7.74
CA GLY A 24 2.59 -3.62 -6.75
C GLY A 24 2.79 -2.61 -5.64
N ILE A 25 3.10 -3.11 -4.45
CA ILE A 25 3.23 -2.34 -3.22
C ILE A 25 4.56 -2.69 -2.54
N ILE A 26 5.19 -1.69 -1.91
CA ILE A 26 6.29 -1.89 -0.96
C ILE A 26 5.68 -1.73 0.43
N SER A 27 5.60 -2.82 1.17
CA SER A 27 5.09 -2.84 2.55
C SER A 27 6.17 -2.54 3.58
N ALA A 28 5.73 -2.21 4.79
CA ALA A 28 6.55 -1.63 5.85
C ALA A 28 7.12 -0.27 5.44
N GLY A 29 8.43 -0.10 5.52
CA GLY A 29 9.11 1.15 5.19
C GLY A 29 9.75 1.14 3.81
N TYR A 30 10.22 2.32 3.39
CA TYR A 30 11.10 2.47 2.25
C TYR A 30 12.19 3.49 2.56
N LEU A 31 13.46 3.10 2.39
CA LEU A 31 14.64 3.89 2.76
C LEU A 31 14.62 4.29 4.24
N THR A 32 14.47 5.58 4.55
CA THR A 32 14.41 6.13 5.91
C THR A 32 12.98 6.35 6.40
N MET A 33 11.98 6.07 5.56
CA MET A 33 10.57 6.22 5.91
C MET A 33 10.04 4.92 6.50
N GLY A 34 9.31 5.04 7.61
CA GLY A 34 8.46 3.95 8.10
C GLY A 34 7.31 3.68 7.12
N GLY A 35 6.47 2.70 7.46
CA GLY A 35 5.16 2.64 6.84
C GLY A 35 4.27 1.49 7.26
N ASN A 36 3.21 1.25 6.48
CA ASN A 36 2.17 0.31 6.86
C ASN A 36 2.72 -1.09 7.10
N THR A 37 2.28 -1.76 8.17
CA THR A 37 2.65 -3.15 8.40
C THR A 37 2.20 -4.05 7.25
N VAL A 38 2.95 -5.12 6.98
CA VAL A 38 2.58 -6.12 5.95
C VAL A 38 1.14 -6.58 6.13
N LYS A 39 0.73 -6.87 7.38
CA LYS A 39 -0.66 -7.28 7.68
C LYS A 39 -1.70 -6.26 7.22
N LYS A 40 -1.43 -4.96 7.39
CA LYS A 40 -2.34 -3.89 6.97
C LYS A 40 -2.41 -3.78 5.45
N ASP A 41 -1.28 -3.89 4.77
CA ASP A 41 -1.22 -3.88 3.30
C ASP A 41 -1.87 -5.12 2.69
N THR A 42 -1.64 -6.31 3.24
CA THR A 42 -2.32 -7.55 2.80
C THR A 42 -3.84 -7.45 3.00
N LYS A 43 -4.30 -6.90 4.14
CA LYS A 43 -5.73 -6.68 4.37
C LYS A 43 -6.32 -5.72 3.33
N MET A 44 -5.60 -4.64 3.02
CA MET A 44 -6.01 -3.67 2.01
C MET A 44 -6.19 -4.31 0.63
N ILE A 45 -5.22 -5.14 0.19
CA ILE A 45 -5.26 -5.82 -1.11
C ILE A 45 -6.43 -6.82 -1.16
N ASN A 46 -6.64 -7.57 -0.09
CA ASN A 46 -7.74 -8.52 0.02
C ASN A 46 -9.11 -7.81 -0.05
N GLU A 47 -9.25 -6.64 0.58
CA GLU A 47 -10.49 -5.85 0.55
C GLU A 47 -10.89 -5.40 -0.87
N ILE A 48 -9.92 -5.23 -1.77
CA ILE A 48 -10.15 -4.84 -3.18
C ILE A 48 -10.03 -5.99 -4.16
N ASN A 49 -9.91 -7.24 -3.68
CA ASN A 49 -9.84 -8.47 -4.48
C ASN A 49 -8.73 -8.45 -5.55
N LEU A 50 -7.58 -7.83 -5.28
CA LEU A 50 -6.46 -7.75 -6.22
C LEU A 50 -5.40 -8.87 -6.03
N GLU A 51 -5.50 -9.68 -4.97
CA GLU A 51 -4.79 -10.96 -4.82
C GLU A 51 -5.79 -12.05 -4.46
N THR A 52 -5.52 -13.29 -4.89
CA THR A 52 -6.34 -14.50 -4.67
C THR A 52 -5.50 -15.58 -4.01
#